data_AF-A0A4U6XG61-F1
#
_entry.id   AF-A0A4U6XG61-F1
#
_cell.length_a   1.000
_cell.length_b   1.000
_cell.length_c   1.000
_cell.angle_alpha   90.00
_cell.angle_beta   90.00
_cell.angle_gamma   90.00
#
_symmetry.space_group_name_H-M   'P 1'
#
loop_
_entity.id
_entity.type
_entity.pdbx_description
1 polymer ?
#
loop_
_entity_poly.entity_id
_entity_poly.type
_entity_poly.pdbx_seq_one_letter_code
_entity_poly.pdbx_strand_id
1 'polypeptide(L)'
;MVMRQSVSLKPCSHSVGAFTAYEKRDLAEAVTKLYTEYDIPAFYVSVQFIALGAEDLWYGGVPHPKFTLVTIYHVAANVIKEPIETQKKFIEEVDDVLTPRMTKKGMGWEYLVFEGAR
;
A
#
# COMPACT_ATOMS: atom_id res chain seq x y z
N MET A 1 12.67 11.64 -23.25
CA MET A 1 11.90 10.44 -22.87
C MET A 1 11.56 10.58 -21.40
N VAL A 2 10.31 10.90 -21.06
CA VAL A 2 9.89 11.16 -19.67
C VAL A 2 9.71 9.79 -18.99
N MET A 3 10.69 9.37 -18.20
CA MET A 3 10.64 8.12 -17.45
C MET A 3 9.51 8.17 -16.43
N ARG A 4 8.37 7.56 -16.75
CA ARG A 4 7.29 7.38 -15.79
C ARG A 4 7.59 6.21 -14.85
N GLN A 5 7.95 6.50 -13.61
CA GLN A 5 7.92 5.51 -12.53
C GLN A 5 6.52 5.53 -11.92
N SER A 6 5.56 4.70 -12.32
CA SER A 6 4.31 4.67 -11.54
C SER A 6 4.52 3.73 -10.36
N VAL A 7 4.53 4.26 -9.15
CA VAL A 7 4.25 3.45 -7.96
C VAL A 7 2.76 3.53 -7.73
N SER A 8 2.05 2.48 -8.16
CA SER A 8 0.64 2.36 -7.85
C SER A 8 0.50 1.54 -6.60
N LEU A 9 0.34 2.22 -5.48
CA LEU A 9 -0.24 1.59 -4.31
C LEU A 9 -1.73 1.51 -4.56
N LYS A 10 -2.24 0.29 -4.71
CA LYS A 10 -3.66 0.03 -4.56
C LYS A 10 -3.85 -0.39 -3.11
N PRO A 11 -4.13 0.54 -2.17
CA PRO A 11 -4.72 0.16 -0.92
C PRO A 11 -6.10 -0.44 -1.19
N CYS A 12 -6.05 -1.75 -1.40
CA CYS A 12 -7.00 -2.70 -0.87
C CYS A 12 -8.41 -2.66 -1.43
N SER A 13 -8.82 -3.86 -1.86
CA SER A 13 -10.06 -4.47 -1.43
C SER A 13 -10.19 -4.38 0.11
N HIS A 14 -11.06 -3.51 0.60
CA HIS A 14 -11.35 -3.38 2.03
C HIS A 14 -12.86 -3.46 2.26
N SER A 15 -13.30 -3.96 3.41
CA SER A 15 -14.72 -3.91 3.77
C SER A 15 -15.26 -2.48 3.70
N VAL A 16 -16.47 -2.28 3.16
CA VAL A 16 -17.14 -0.97 3.17
C VAL A 16 -17.11 -0.37 4.58
N GLY A 17 -16.73 0.91 4.68
CA GLY A 17 -16.63 1.62 5.96
C GLY A 17 -15.33 1.37 6.74
N ALA A 18 -14.40 0.54 6.24
CA ALA A 18 -13.12 0.32 6.92
C ALA A 18 -12.31 1.63 7.07
N PHE A 19 -12.28 2.49 6.05
CA PHE A 19 -11.58 3.78 6.10
C PHE A 19 -12.52 4.97 5.86
N THR A 20 -12.39 5.99 6.71
CA THR A 20 -12.97 7.33 6.51
C THR A 20 -12.21 8.11 5.44
N ALA A 21 -12.79 9.19 4.91
CA ALA A 21 -12.11 10.06 3.96
C ALA A 21 -10.81 10.68 4.52
N TYR A 22 -10.80 11.03 5.80
CA TYR A 22 -9.61 11.53 6.49
C TYR A 22 -8.50 10.48 6.54
N GLU A 23 -8.82 9.25 6.92
CA GLU A 23 -7.84 8.15 7.01
C GLU A 23 -7.30 7.76 5.63
N LYS A 24 -8.15 7.81 4.59
CA LYS A 24 -7.70 7.61 3.20
C LYS A 24 -6.69 8.67 2.78
N ARG A 25 -6.95 9.94 3.10
CA ARG A 25 -6.03 11.05 2.81
C ARG A 25 -4.72 10.90 3.59
N ASP A 26 -4.79 10.66 4.90
CA ASP A 26 -3.60 10.48 5.75
C ASP A 26 -2.71 9.32 5.27
N LEU A 27 -3.31 8.17 4.92
CA LEU A 27 -2.54 7.06 4.38
C LEU A 27 -1.93 7.40 3.02
N ALA A 28 -2.67 8.08 2.14
CA ALA A 28 -2.16 8.49 0.82
C ALA A 28 -0.99 9.48 0.93
N GLU A 29 -1.07 10.44 1.85
CA GLU A 29 0.00 11.41 2.13
C GLU A 29 1.26 10.71 2.68
N ALA A 30 1.09 9.81 3.67
CA ALA A 30 2.21 9.08 4.26
C ALA A 30 2.91 8.15 3.27
N VAL A 31 2.12 7.43 2.46
CA VAL A 31 2.62 6.63 1.35
C VAL A 31 3.39 7.50 0.35
N THR A 32 2.83 8.64 -0.05
CA THR A 32 3.49 9.51 -1.02
C THR A 32 4.82 10.01 -0.47
N LYS A 33 4.84 10.37 0.83
CA LYS A 33 6.05 10.80 1.53
C LYS A 33 7.14 9.72 1.50
N LEU A 34 6.81 8.46 1.83
CA LEU A 34 7.73 7.33 1.79
C LEU A 34 8.52 7.28 0.47
N TYR A 35 7.82 7.35 -0.67
CA TYR A 35 8.50 7.29 -1.97
C TYR A 35 9.26 8.58 -2.32
N THR A 36 8.79 9.75 -1.88
CA THR A 36 9.56 11.00 -2.11
C THR A 36 10.87 11.03 -1.33
N GLU A 37 10.99 10.29 -0.22
CA GLU A 37 12.25 10.12 0.52
C GLU A 37 13.26 9.25 -0.25
N TYR A 38 12.79 8.47 -1.24
CA TYR A 38 13.61 7.74 -2.22
C TYR A 38 13.80 8.51 -3.54
N ASP A 39 13.67 9.84 -3.53
CA ASP A 39 13.78 10.71 -4.71
C ASP A 39 12.79 10.40 -5.84
N ILE A 40 11.67 9.73 -5.53
CA ILE A 40 10.60 9.49 -6.50
C ILE A 40 9.64 10.68 -6.48
N PRO A 41 9.48 11.42 -7.60
CA PRO A 41 8.56 12.54 -7.65
C PRO A 41 7.13 12.20 -7.22
N ALA A 42 6.46 13.06 -6.45
CA ALA A 42 5.12 12.76 -5.91
C ALA A 42 4.08 12.41 -6.99
N PHE A 43 4.16 13.01 -8.18
CA PHE A 43 3.22 12.75 -9.29
C PHE A 43 3.34 11.32 -9.88
N TYR A 44 4.34 10.56 -9.43
CA TYR A 44 4.53 9.15 -9.76
C TYR A 44 3.90 8.18 -8.77
N VAL A 45 3.48 8.68 -7.61
CA VAL A 45 2.80 7.89 -6.59
C VAL A 45 1.30 8.03 -6.77
N SER A 46 0.61 6.92 -6.95
CA SER A 46 -0.85 6.87 -6.98
C SER A 46 -1.35 5.93 -5.90
N VAL A 47 -2.38 6.36 -5.18
CA VAL A 47 -2.97 5.64 -4.05
C VAL A 47 -4.47 5.48 -4.29
N GLN A 48 -4.92 4.24 -4.52
CA GLN A 48 -6.30 3.90 -4.89
C GLN A 48 -7.00 3.02 -3.85
N PHE A 49 -8.13 3.49 -3.30
CA PHE A 49 -8.93 2.77 -2.31
C PHE A 49 -10.13 2.05 -2.93
N ILE A 50 -10.22 0.72 -2.78
CA ILE A 50 -11.27 -0.11 -3.39
C ILE A 50 -12.15 -0.73 -2.29
N ALA A 51 -13.33 -0.17 -2.08
CA ALA A 51 -14.28 -0.74 -1.14
C ALA A 51 -14.97 -1.97 -1.76
N LEU A 52 -14.98 -3.09 -1.04
CA LEU A 52 -15.71 -4.32 -1.36
C LEU A 52 -16.84 -4.54 -0.36
N GLY A 53 -17.98 -5.03 -0.85
CA GLY A 53 -19.11 -5.41 -0.02
C GLY A 53 -18.79 -6.61 0.88
N ALA A 54 -19.63 -6.84 1.90
CA ALA A 54 -19.47 -7.97 2.82
C ALA A 54 -19.53 -9.34 2.11
N GLU A 55 -20.21 -9.41 0.96
CA GLU A 55 -20.34 -10.60 0.12
C GLU A 55 -19.25 -10.70 -0.96
N ASP A 56 -18.37 -9.69 -1.08
CA ASP A 56 -17.31 -9.64 -2.09
C ASP A 56 -15.92 -9.90 -1.49
N LEU A 57 -15.84 -10.05 -0.15
CA LEU A 57 -14.58 -10.18 0.58
C LEU A 57 -14.66 -11.27 1.65
N TRP A 58 -13.99 -12.38 1.38
CA TRP A 58 -14.01 -13.58 2.21
C TRP A 58 -12.59 -13.94 2.64
N TYR A 59 -12.36 -14.11 3.94
CA TYR A 59 -11.08 -14.59 4.49
C TYR A 59 -11.33 -15.90 5.21
N GLY A 60 -10.64 -16.96 4.81
CA GLY A 60 -10.89 -18.31 5.35
C GLY A 60 -12.33 -18.79 5.15
N GLY A 61 -13.01 -18.29 4.10
CA GLY A 61 -14.41 -18.64 3.81
C GLY A 61 -15.46 -17.92 4.67
N VAL A 62 -15.08 -16.90 5.46
CA VAL A 62 -16.02 -16.08 6.25
C VAL A 62 -15.86 -14.59 5.96
N PRO A 63 -16.91 -13.77 6.14
CA PRO A 63 -16.80 -12.31 6.02
C PRO A 63 -15.80 -11.75 7.02
N HIS A 64 -14.94 -10.82 6.60
CA HIS A 64 -13.94 -10.22 7.46
C HIS A 64 -14.07 -8.68 7.49
N PRO A 65 -14.88 -8.11 8.39
CA PRO A 65 -15.25 -6.69 8.37
C PRO A 65 -14.09 -5.73 8.65
N LYS A 66 -12.97 -6.23 9.18
CA LYS A 66 -11.79 -5.44 9.56
C LYS A 66 -10.50 -6.06 9.03
N PHE A 67 -10.42 -6.28 7.72
CA PHE A 67 -9.19 -6.66 7.05
C PHE A 67 -8.97 -5.86 5.77
N THR A 68 -7.71 -5.63 5.42
CA THR A 68 -7.30 -4.98 4.18
C THR A 68 -6.04 -5.64 3.59
N LEU A 69 -6.02 -5.92 2.27
CA LEU A 69 -4.81 -6.37 1.57
C LEU A 69 -4.19 -5.21 0.78
N VAL A 70 -3.00 -4.74 1.13
CA VAL A 70 -2.32 -3.65 0.41
C VAL A 70 -1.52 -4.24 -0.74
N THR A 71 -1.74 -3.76 -1.97
CA THR A 71 -0.92 -4.16 -3.11
C THR A 71 -0.06 -2.99 -3.57
N ILE A 72 1.25 -3.19 -3.54
CA ILE A 72 2.26 -2.22 -3.96
C ILE A 72 2.74 -2.61 -5.36
N TYR A 73 2.44 -1.79 -6.38
CA TYR A 73 2.97 -2.02 -7.72
C TYR A 73 4.11 -1.06 -8.02
N HIS A 74 5.32 -1.59 -8.20
CA HIS A 74 6.46 -0.87 -8.73
C HIS A 74 6.60 -1.18 -10.23
N VAL A 75 6.32 -0.19 -11.08
CA VAL A 75 6.32 -0.40 -12.55
C VAL A 75 7.72 -0.22 -13.15
N ALA A 76 8.62 0.50 -12.48
CA ALA A 76 9.97 0.79 -12.97
C ALA A 76 11.05 0.78 -11.87
N ALA A 77 10.66 0.68 -10.60
CA ALA A 77 11.58 0.42 -9.49
C ALA A 77 11.69 -1.10 -9.28
N ASN A 78 12.86 -1.55 -8.84
CA ASN A 78 13.10 -2.96 -8.49
C ASN A 78 13.83 -3.02 -7.15
N VAL A 79 13.09 -2.84 -6.05
CA VAL A 79 13.61 -3.02 -4.70
C VAL A 79 14.23 -4.40 -4.56
N ILE A 80 13.70 -5.45 -5.21
CA ILE A 80 14.26 -6.81 -5.11
C ILE A 80 15.68 -6.95 -5.70
N LYS A 81 16.11 -6.00 -6.53
CA LYS A 81 17.46 -5.98 -7.11
C LYS A 81 18.46 -5.18 -6.26
N GLU A 82 17.98 -4.43 -5.29
CA GLU A 82 18.82 -3.69 -4.35
C GLU A 82 19.49 -4.63 -3.34
N PRO A 83 20.55 -4.19 -2.64
CA PRO A 83 21.13 -4.95 -1.55
C PRO A 83 20.09 -5.36 -0.50
N ILE A 84 20.28 -6.53 0.12
CA ILE A 84 19.32 -7.10 1.09
C ILE A 84 18.98 -6.13 2.23
N GLU A 85 19.92 -5.30 2.66
CA GLU A 85 19.70 -4.31 3.71
C GLU A 85 18.78 -3.17 3.23
N THR A 86 18.88 -2.75 1.97
CA THR A 86 17.94 -1.79 1.37
C THR A 86 16.53 -2.38 1.26
N GLN A 87 16.42 -3.67 0.93
CA GLN A 87 15.13 -4.37 0.87
C GLN A 87 14.47 -4.43 2.25
N LYS A 88 15.21 -4.82 3.28
CA LYS A 88 14.72 -4.85 4.66
C LYS A 88 14.30 -3.47 5.14
N LYS A 89 15.13 -2.46 4.90
CA LYS A 89 14.81 -1.08 5.26
C LYS A 89 13.51 -0.61 4.62
N PHE A 90 13.30 -0.92 3.34
CA PHE A 90 12.04 -0.57 2.67
C PHE A 90 10.83 -1.26 3.32
N ILE A 91 10.95 -2.54 3.69
CA ILE A 91 9.91 -3.28 4.43
C ILE A 91 9.62 -2.61 5.79
N GLU A 92 10.65 -2.26 6.54
CA GLU A 92 10.52 -1.55 7.83
C GLU A 92 9.81 -0.20 7.67
N GLU A 93 10.17 0.59 6.65
CA GLU A 93 9.53 1.89 6.41
C GLU A 93 8.07 1.75 5.92
N VAL A 94 7.74 0.69 5.19
CA VAL A 94 6.34 0.34 4.87
C VAL A 94 5.59 -0.01 6.15
N ASP A 95 6.19 -0.78 7.05
CA ASP A 95 5.59 -1.15 8.33
C ASP A 95 5.36 0.08 9.22
N ASP A 96 6.29 1.02 9.25
CA ASP A 96 6.15 2.31 9.95
C ASP A 96 4.97 3.15 9.42
N VAL A 97 4.67 3.02 8.13
CA VAL A 97 3.50 3.67 7.52
C VAL A 97 2.20 2.92 7.87
N LEU A 98 2.15 1.60 7.70
CA LEU A 98 0.91 0.83 7.79
C LEU A 98 0.52 0.50 9.24
N THR A 99 1.45 -0.01 10.03
CA THR A 99 1.20 -0.55 11.38
C THR A 99 0.44 0.40 12.31
N PRO A 100 0.85 1.67 12.50
CA PRO A 100 0.14 2.57 13.39
C PRO A 100 -1.27 2.90 12.90
N ARG A 101 -1.48 2.95 11.58
CA ARG A 101 -2.78 3.27 10.96
C ARG A 101 -3.77 2.11 11.09
N MET A 102 -3.29 0.89 10.89
CA MET A 102 -4.14 -0.30 10.95
C MET A 102 -4.41 -0.73 12.40
N THR A 103 -3.39 -0.71 13.26
CA THR A 103 -3.51 -1.09 14.69
C THR A 103 -4.47 -0.17 15.43
N LYS A 104 -4.42 1.15 15.18
CA LYS A 104 -5.35 2.13 15.76
C LYS A 104 -6.82 1.77 15.51
N LYS A 105 -7.11 1.00 14.46
CA LYS A 105 -8.46 0.59 14.06
C LYS A 105 -8.82 -0.84 14.49
N GLY A 106 -7.87 -1.58 15.08
CA GLY A 106 -8.01 -3.02 15.32
C GLY A 106 -8.27 -3.77 14.02
N MET A 107 -7.62 -3.36 12.93
CA MET A 107 -7.77 -3.94 11.61
C MET A 107 -6.61 -4.91 11.35
N GLY A 108 -6.88 -6.06 10.74
CA GLY A 108 -5.85 -6.94 10.18
C GLY A 108 -5.38 -6.45 8.81
N TRP A 109 -4.11 -6.66 8.47
CA TRP A 109 -3.60 -6.29 7.15
C TRP A 109 -2.46 -7.20 6.73
N GLU A 110 -2.32 -7.30 5.42
CA GLU A 110 -1.15 -7.85 4.75
C GLU A 110 -0.77 -6.92 3.61
N TYR A 111 0.47 -7.02 3.15
CA TYR A 111 0.87 -6.35 1.92
C TYR A 111 1.78 -7.23 1.07
N LEU A 112 1.76 -6.95 -0.23
CA LEU A 112 2.67 -7.56 -1.19
C LEU A 112 3.22 -6.50 -2.13
N VAL A 113 4.48 -6.68 -2.50
CA VAL A 113 5.15 -5.86 -3.50
C VAL A 113 5.22 -6.65 -4.80
N PHE A 114 4.64 -6.09 -5.85
CA PHE A 114 4.75 -6.60 -7.21
C PHE A 114 5.62 -5.67 -8.03
N GLU A 115 6.69 -6.22 -8.59
CA GLU A 115 7.62 -5.47 -9.42
C GLU A 115 7.49 -5.95 -10.86
N GLY A 116 7.23 -5.02 -11.77
CA GLY A 116 7.10 -5.33 -13.19
C GLY A 116 8.47 -5.47 -13.85
N ALA A 117 8.65 -6.52 -14.65
CA ALA A 117 9.74 -6.59 -15.61
C ALA A 117 9.46 -5.56 -16.72
N ARG A 118 10.16 -4.43 -16.67
CA ARG A 118 10.47 -3.68 -17.89
C ARG A 118 11.87 -4.05 -18.34
#